data_AF-A0A2L2XD47-F1
#
_entry.id   AF-A0A2L2XD47-F1
#
_cell.length_a   1.000
_cell.length_b   1.000
_cell.length_c   1.000
_cell.angle_alpha   90.00
_cell.angle_beta   90.00
_cell.angle_gamma   90.00
#
_symmetry.space_group_name_H-M   'P 1'
#
loop_
_entity.id
_entity.type
_entity.pdbx_description
1 polymer ?
#
loop_
_entity_poly.entity_id
_entity_poly.type
_entity_poly.pdbx_seq_one_letter_code
_entity_poly.pdbx_strand_id
1 'polypeptide(L)'
;MKIDVDLFVKERQDEIQTLVNLCLNKAGDAIQKKVASEEISANIQDVLPLLLYEVLAANTVATLRLVAEMINHAEENMSPDNSYDNH
;
A
#
# COMPACT_ATOMS: atom_id res chain seq x y z
N MET A 1 -15.77 -4.40 -17.10
CA MET A 1 -15.24 -3.57 -15.98
C MET A 1 -14.24 -2.58 -16.55
N LYS A 2 -14.47 -1.28 -16.39
CA LYS A 2 -13.49 -0.23 -16.72
C LYS A 2 -13.12 0.44 -15.40
N ILE A 3 -11.86 0.34 -15.00
CA ILE A 3 -11.36 0.96 -13.76
C ILE A 3 -10.86 2.36 -14.12
N ASP A 4 -11.40 3.38 -13.48
CA ASP A 4 -10.90 4.75 -13.58
C ASP A 4 -9.83 4.98 -12.49
N VAL A 5 -8.57 4.77 -12.88
CA VAL A 5 -7.43 4.86 -11.96
C VAL A 5 -7.24 6.30 -11.49
N ASP A 6 -7.43 7.28 -12.37
CA ASP A 6 -7.19 8.69 -12.07
C ASP A 6 -8.19 9.20 -11.04
N LEU A 7 -9.47 8.83 -11.18
CA LEU A 7 -10.50 9.17 -10.20
C LEU A 7 -10.20 8.50 -8.84
N PHE A 8 -9.89 7.21 -8.82
CA PHE A 8 -9.57 6.49 -7.58
C PHE A 8 -8.38 7.12 -6.85
N VAL A 9 -7.29 7.41 -7.56
CA VAL A 9 -6.08 8.02 -6.96
C VAL A 9 -6.41 9.41 -6.42
N LYS A 10 -7.20 10.20 -7.16
CA LYS A 10 -7.60 11.54 -6.73
C LYS A 10 -8.46 11.51 -5.48
N GLU A 11 -9.39 10.57 -5.36
CA GLU A 11 -10.31 10.47 -4.22
C GLU A 11 -9.62 9.93 -2.95
N ARG A 12 -8.53 9.16 -3.09
CA ARG A 12 -7.85 8.49 -1.98
C ARG A 12 -6.39 8.89 -1.80
N GLN A 13 -5.99 10.05 -2.32
CA GLN A 13 -4.60 10.51 -2.30
C GLN A 13 -3.97 10.49 -0.90
N ASP A 14 -4.70 10.97 0.11
CA ASP A 14 -4.23 11.02 1.50
C ASP A 14 -4.09 9.61 2.11
N GLU A 15 -4.99 8.69 1.78
CA GLU A 15 -4.94 7.28 2.22
C GLU A 15 -3.73 6.58 1.60
N ILE A 16 -3.50 6.79 0.30
CA ILE A 16 -2.34 6.25 -0.43
C ILE A 16 -1.05 6.77 0.19
N GLN A 17 -0.95 8.08 0.45
CA GLN A 17 0.23 8.67 1.07
C GLN A 17 0.47 8.11 2.47
N THR A 18 -0.59 7.95 3.27
CA THR A 18 -0.51 7.36 4.61
C THR A 18 -0.01 5.91 4.55
N LEU A 19 -0.52 5.12 3.60
CA LEU A 19 -0.11 3.73 3.40
C LEU A 19 1.37 3.62 3.02
N VAL A 20 1.84 4.48 2.10
CA VAL A 20 3.26 4.53 1.71
C VAL A 20 4.14 4.87 2.90
N ASN A 21 3.80 5.92 3.66
CA ASN A 21 4.55 6.32 4.85
C ASN A 21 4.61 5.21 5.90
N LEU A 22 3.47 4.54 6.14
CA LEU A 22 3.41 3.41 7.07
C LEU A 22 4.33 2.26 6.63
N CYS A 23 4.35 1.94 5.34
CA CYS A 23 5.21 0.90 4.79
C CYS A 23 6.70 1.24 4.94
N LEU A 24 7.09 2.48 4.66
CA LEU A 24 8.48 2.95 4.80
C LEU A 24 8.93 2.92 6.27
N ASN A 25 8.08 3.38 7.19
CA ASN A 25 8.38 3.35 8.62
C ASN A 25 8.54 1.91 9.12
N LYS A 26 7.66 1.00 8.69
CA LYS A 26 7.74 -0.42 9.06
C LYS A 26 9.03 -1.08 8.55
N ALA A 27 9.47 -0.75 7.33
CA ALA A 27 10.75 -1.20 6.80
C ALA A 27 11.92 -0.68 7.65
N GLY A 28 11.90 0.60 8.03
CA GLY A 28 12.87 1.19 8.94
C GLY A 28 12.90 0.49 10.31
N ASP A 29 11.73 0.25 10.92
CA ASP A 29 11.61 -0.41 12.22
C ASP A 29 12.15 -1.85 12.19
N ALA A 30 11.89 -2.59 11.11
CA ALA A 30 12.40 -3.95 10.93
C ALA A 30 13.93 -3.97 10.94
N ILE A 31 14.56 -3.04 10.20
CA ILE A 31 16.00 -2.88 10.15
C ILE A 31 16.58 -2.45 11.48
N GLN A 32 15.96 -1.47 12.15
CA GLN A 32 16.40 -1.02 13.48
C GLN A 32 16.42 -2.16 14.50
N LYS A 33 15.41 -3.03 14.49
CA LYS A 33 15.35 -4.21 15.38
C LYS A 33 16.51 -5.18 15.11
N LYS A 34 16.82 -5.44 13.84
CA LYS A 34 17.93 -6.33 13.45
C LYS A 34 19.29 -5.78 13.84
N VAL A 35 19.49 -4.46 13.71
CA VAL A 35 20.70 -3.78 14.19
C VAL A 35 20.79 -3.86 15.72
N ALA A 36 19.69 -3.58 16.42
CA ALA A 36 19.65 -3.60 17.89
C ALA A 36 19.86 -5.00 18.49
N SER A 37 19.52 -6.07 17.74
CA SER A 37 19.78 -7.45 18.13
C SER A 37 21.15 -7.96 17.70
N GLU A 38 22.01 -7.11 17.11
CA GLU A 38 23.32 -7.46 16.56
C GLU A 38 23.25 -8.55 15.46
N GLU A 39 22.08 -8.76 14.85
CA GLU A 39 21.91 -9.70 13.72
C GLU A 39 22.60 -9.16 12.46
N ILE A 40 22.63 -7.83 12.33
CA ILE A 40 23.31 -7.12 11.26
C ILE A 40 24.12 -5.95 11.84
N SER A 41 25.28 -5.67 11.22
CA SER A 41 26.10 -4.52 11.62
C SER A 41 25.43 -3.22 11.20
N ALA A 42 25.60 -2.16 11.99
CA ALA A 42 25.09 -0.82 11.71
C ALA A 42 25.86 -0.07 10.61
N ASN A 43 26.46 -0.80 9.66
CA ASN A 43 27.14 -0.20 8.52
C ASN A 43 26.23 -0.18 7.29
N ILE A 44 26.47 0.78 6.40
CA ILE A 44 25.62 0.99 5.21
C ILE A 44 25.61 -0.22 4.27
N GLN A 45 26.69 -1.01 4.21
CA GLN A 45 26.81 -2.13 3.29
C GLN A 45 25.90 -3.30 3.69
N ASP A 46 25.72 -3.49 5.00
CA ASP A 46 24.84 -4.53 5.54
C ASP A 46 23.39 -4.04 5.65
N VAL A 47 23.19 -2.76 6.01
CA VAL A 47 21.86 -2.18 6.23
C VAL A 47 21.13 -1.87 4.92
N LEU A 48 21.81 -1.26 3.95
CA LEU A 48 21.14 -0.73 2.74
C LEU A 48 20.46 -1.81 1.90
N PRO A 49 21.07 -2.97 1.60
CA PRO A 49 20.42 -4.01 0.80
C PRO A 49 19.15 -4.55 1.47
N LEU A 50 19.18 -4.72 2.79
CA LEU A 50 18.04 -5.21 3.56
C LEU A 50 16.93 -4.16 3.64
N LEU A 51 17.29 -2.89 3.86
CA LEU A 51 16.32 -1.80 3.86
C LEU A 51 15.63 -1.68 2.49
N LEU A 52 16.39 -1.77 1.40
CA LEU A 52 15.84 -1.76 0.04
C LEU A 52 14.90 -2.95 -0.20
N TYR A 53 15.26 -4.13 0.28
CA TYR A 53 14.40 -5.32 0.21
C TYR A 53 13.09 -5.10 0.98
N GLU A 54 13.15 -4.62 2.21
CA GLU A 54 11.97 -4.35 3.04
C GLU A 54 11.07 -3.27 2.43
N VAL A 55 11.66 -2.20 1.89
CA VAL A 55 10.92 -1.15 1.16
C VAL A 55 10.22 -1.75 -0.07
N LEU A 56 10.92 -2.56 -0.86
CA LEU A 56 10.35 -3.19 -2.05
C LEU A 56 9.20 -4.14 -1.68
N ALA A 57 9.37 -4.95 -0.65
CA ALA A 57 8.35 -5.87 -0.16
C ALA A 57 7.12 -5.11 0.37
N ALA A 58 7.33 -4.09 1.22
CA ALA A 58 6.26 -3.28 1.78
C ALA A 58 5.50 -2.50 0.70
N ASN A 59 6.20 -1.96 -0.30
CA ASN A 59 5.59 -1.28 -1.44
C ASN A 59 4.78 -2.25 -2.32
N THR A 60 5.28 -3.48 -2.53
CA THR A 60 4.56 -4.52 -3.28
C THR A 60 3.23 -4.85 -2.61
N VAL A 61 3.24 -5.09 -1.30
CA VAL A 61 2.02 -5.36 -0.52
C VAL A 61 1.05 -4.19 -0.56
N ALA A 62 1.54 -2.95 -0.39
CA ALA A 62 0.71 -1.75 -0.49
C ALA A 62 0.05 -1.62 -1.86
N THR A 63 0.82 -1.84 -2.94
CA THR A 63 0.31 -1.78 -4.31
C THR A 63 -0.77 -2.84 -4.55
N LEU A 64 -0.55 -4.08 -4.13
CA LEU A 64 -1.54 -5.15 -4.27
C LEU A 64 -2.84 -4.82 -3.52
N ARG A 65 -2.72 -4.23 -2.32
CA ARG A 65 -3.89 -3.79 -1.55
C ARG A 65 -4.65 -2.67 -2.26
N LEU A 66 -3.96 -1.65 -2.78
CA LEU A 66 -4.58 -0.58 -3.56
C LEU A 66 -5.28 -1.12 -4.80
N VAL A 67 -4.66 -2.05 -5.53
CA VAL A 67 -5.28 -2.71 -6.69
C VAL A 67 -6.54 -3.49 -6.30
N ALA A 68 -6.51 -4.21 -5.17
CA ALA A 68 -7.69 -4.91 -4.67
C ALA A 68 -8.82 -3.92 -4.29
N GLU A 69 -8.48 -2.82 -3.62
CA GLU A 69 -9.43 -1.75 -3.28
C GLU A 69 -10.01 -1.08 -4.53
N MET A 70 -9.20 -0.88 -5.58
CA MET A 70 -9.66 -0.37 -6.88
C MET A 70 -10.66 -1.30 -7.57
N ILE A 71 -10.42 -2.61 -7.52
CA ILE A 71 -11.33 -3.62 -8.10
C ILE A 71 -12.66 -3.60 -7.34
N ASN A 72 -12.63 -3.64 -6.00
CA ASN A 72 -13.83 -3.60 -5.18
C ASN A 72 -14.64 -2.31 -5.40
N HIS A 73 -13.95 -1.17 -5.48
CA HIS A 73 -14.60 0.13 -5.74
C HIS A 73 -15.27 0.18 -7.12
N ALA A 74 -14.66 -0.45 -8.13
CA ALA A 74 -15.27 -0.56 -9.46
C ALA A 74 -16.53 -1.46 -9.44
N GLU A 75 -16.57 -2.50 -8.61
CA GLU A 75 -17.74 -3.37 -8.45
C GLU A 75 -18.88 -2.67 -7.69
N GLU A 76 -18.57 -1.92 -6.63
CA GLU A 76 -19.54 -1.11 -5.87
C GLU A 76 -20.24 -0.09 -6.78
N ASN A 77 -19.48 0.63 -7.59
CA ASN A 77 -20.01 1.63 -8.54
C ASN A 77 -20.76 1.02 -9.74
N MET A 78 -20.67 -0.31 -9.94
CA MET A 78 -21.39 -1.04 -10.99
C MET A 78 -22.71 -1.66 -10.50
N SER A 79 -23.02 -1.60 -9.20
CA SER A 79 -24.28 -2.09 -8.66
C SER A 79 -25.42 -1.14 -9.07
N PRO A 80 -26.40 -1.58 -9.87
CA PRO A 80 -27.50 -0.72 -10.29
C PRO A 80 -28.33 -0.34 -9.07
N ASP A 81 -28.62 0.96 -8.94
CA ASP A 81 -29.67 1.47 -8.07
C ASP A 81 -30.99 0.80 -8.49
N ASN A 82 -31.42 -0.22 -7.73
CA ASN A 82 -32.72 -0.87 -7.91
C ASN A 82 -33.84 0.01 -7.31
N SER A 83 -33.85 1.28 -7.68
CA SER A 83 -34.88 2.27 -7.32
C SER A 83 -35.88 2.45 -8.47
N TYR A 84 -36.39 1.35 -9.03
CA TYR A 84 -37.57 1.42 -9.91
C TYR A 84 -38.83 0.98 -9.18
N ASP A 85 -39.64 2.00 -8.87
CA ASP A 85 -41.09 2.08 -9.00
C ASP A 85 -41.96 1.07 -8.23
N ASN A 86 -42.41 1.50 -7.03
CA ASN A 86 -43.76 1.19 -6.56
C ASN A 86 -44.66 2.39 -6.87
N HIS A 87 -45.24 2.40 -8.07
CA HIS A 87 -46.38 3.24 -8.43
C HIS A 87 -47.64 2.38 -8.61
#